data_AF-A0A2I0GBP8-F1
#
_entry.id   AF-A0A2I0GBP8-F1
#
_cell.length_a   1.000
_cell.length_b   1.000
_cell.length_c   1.000
_cell.angle_alpha   90.00
_cell.angle_beta   90.00
_cell.angle_gamma   90.00
#
_symmetry.space_group_name_H-M   'P 1'
#
loop_
_entity.id
_entity.type
_entity.pdbx_description
1 polymer ?
#
loop_
_entity_poly.entity_id
_entity_poly.type
_entity_poly.pdbx_seq_one_letter_code
_entity_poly.pdbx_strand_id
1 'polypeptide(L)'
;MGRIAQGTKILAEGGYEKIFRQTFETVPEEQLLNSYACYLSTSAGPVMGILYVSTAKLAFCSDNPLSYKSGGQTEWSYYKVVIPLHQLKAVNPSSSRANPSEKYIQVISIDNHEFWFMGFLNYDSAASCLQDALQSPTVQSV
;
A
#
# COMPACT_ATOMS: atom_id res chain seq x y z
N MET A 1 -20.12 -7.84 -0.01
CA MET A 1 -19.27 -8.55 0.98
C MET A 1 -17.93 -7.82 1.09
N GLY A 2 -17.97 -6.58 1.58
CA GLY A 2 -16.80 -5.69 1.58
C GLY A 2 -16.38 -5.36 3.01
N ARG A 3 -15.07 -5.40 3.29
CA ARG A 3 -14.35 -5.05 4.53
C ARG A 3 -14.72 -5.79 5.83
N ILE A 4 -15.96 -6.24 6.03
CA ILE A 4 -16.36 -7.03 7.23
C ILE A 4 -15.64 -8.40 7.24
N ALA A 5 -15.62 -9.10 6.10
CA ALA A 5 -14.88 -10.36 5.96
C ALA A 5 -13.36 -10.18 6.18
N GLN A 6 -12.83 -9.00 5.88
CA GLN A 6 -11.43 -8.67 6.05
C GLN A 6 -11.06 -8.48 7.53
N GLY A 7 -11.93 -7.84 8.32
CA GLY A 7 -11.78 -7.75 9.78
C GLY A 7 -11.65 -9.12 10.43
N THR A 8 -12.49 -10.08 10.04
CA THR A 8 -12.41 -11.47 10.51
C THR A 8 -11.13 -12.17 10.04
N LYS A 9 -10.72 -11.96 8.78
CA LYS A 9 -9.46 -12.51 8.24
C LYS A 9 -8.25 -12.02 9.02
N ILE A 10 -8.19 -10.72 9.34
CA ILE A 10 -7.05 -10.14 10.09
C ILE A 10 -6.91 -10.78 11.47
N LEU A 11 -8.02 -10.98 12.18
CA LEU A 11 -8.02 -11.63 13.49
C LEU A 11 -7.58 -13.09 13.39
N ALA A 12 -8.06 -13.82 12.38
CA ALA A 12 -7.68 -15.22 12.16
C ALA A 12 -6.19 -15.37 11.77
N GLU A 13 -5.64 -14.43 10.99
CA GLU A 13 -4.26 -14.47 10.53
C GLU A 13 -3.27 -13.96 11.58
N GLY A 14 -3.74 -13.37 12.70
CA GLY A 14 -2.92 -12.92 13.83
C GLY A 14 -2.51 -11.45 13.77
N GLY A 15 -3.28 -10.62 13.09
CA GLY A 15 -3.05 -9.18 12.96
C GLY A 15 -2.23 -8.79 11.72
N TYR A 16 -2.24 -7.50 11.40
CA TYR A 16 -1.58 -6.97 10.19
C TYR A 16 -0.07 -7.23 10.13
N GLU A 17 0.62 -7.25 11.27
CA GLU A 17 2.06 -7.55 11.36
C GLU A 17 2.36 -8.93 10.76
N LYS A 18 1.59 -9.95 11.15
CA LYS A 18 1.80 -11.32 10.68
C LYS A 18 1.44 -11.46 9.19
N ILE A 19 0.36 -10.81 8.76
CA ILE A 19 -0.05 -10.78 7.34
C ILE A 19 1.04 -10.12 6.49
N PHE A 20 1.57 -8.99 6.93
CA PHE A 20 2.63 -8.26 6.27
C PHE A 20 3.86 -9.16 6.05
N ARG A 21 4.36 -9.80 7.11
CA ARG A 21 5.52 -10.70 7.05
C ARG A 21 5.30 -11.96 6.20
N GLN A 22 4.06 -12.45 6.11
CA GLN A 22 3.72 -13.58 5.23
C GLN A 22 3.55 -13.14 3.77
N THR A 23 3.16 -11.90 3.53
CA THR A 23 2.86 -11.37 2.19
C THR A 23 4.11 -10.85 1.50
N PHE A 24 5.05 -10.27 2.24
CA PHE A 24 6.25 -9.62 1.73
C PHE A 24 7.50 -10.19 2.37
N GLU A 25 8.56 -10.31 1.57
CA GLU A 25 9.89 -10.53 2.11
C GLU A 25 10.28 -9.35 3.00
N THR A 26 10.86 -9.65 4.16
CA THR A 26 11.27 -8.64 5.15
C THR A 26 12.76 -8.72 5.41
N VAL A 27 13.37 -7.56 5.65
CA VAL A 27 14.76 -7.50 6.13
C VAL A 27 14.78 -7.79 7.64
N PRO A 28 15.92 -8.22 8.21
CA PRO A 28 16.06 -8.37 9.66
C PRO A 28 15.60 -7.11 10.39
N GLU A 29 14.87 -7.29 11.48
CA GLU A 29 14.37 -6.21 12.35
C GLU A 29 13.37 -5.25 11.70
N GLU A 30 12.94 -5.47 10.46
CA GLU A 30 11.89 -4.67 9.85
C GLU A 30 10.58 -4.80 10.63
N GLN A 31 10.07 -3.68 11.13
CA GLN A 31 8.80 -3.58 11.86
C GLN A 31 7.73 -2.90 11.02
N LEU A 32 6.49 -3.40 11.07
CA LEU A 32 5.33 -2.67 10.56
C LEU A 32 5.01 -1.51 11.51
N LEU A 33 4.86 -0.32 10.94
CA LEU A 33 4.48 0.89 11.66
C LEU A 33 2.96 1.12 11.59
N ASN A 34 2.38 0.95 10.40
CA ASN A 34 0.94 1.12 10.22
C ASN A 34 0.40 0.39 8.99
N SER A 35 -0.92 0.24 8.90
CA SER A 35 -1.62 -0.34 7.76
C SER A 35 -2.92 0.40 7.47
N TYR A 36 -3.21 0.58 6.17
CA TYR A 36 -4.33 1.37 5.70
C TYR A 36 -5.10 0.67 4.59
N ALA A 37 -6.37 0.38 4.84
CA ALA A 37 -7.28 -0.05 3.79
C ALA A 37 -7.54 1.09 2.80
N CYS A 38 -7.25 0.84 1.53
CA CYS A 38 -7.33 1.82 0.46
C CYS A 38 -7.58 1.14 -0.90
N TYR A 39 -7.53 1.92 -1.96
CA TYR A 39 -7.51 1.45 -3.33
C TYR A 39 -6.26 1.98 -4.02
N LEU A 40 -5.63 1.16 -4.84
CA LEU A 40 -4.64 1.59 -5.82
C LEU A 40 -5.31 1.85 -7.16
N SER A 41 -5.13 3.04 -7.72
CA SER A 41 -5.60 3.36 -9.07
C SER A 41 -4.76 2.63 -10.10
N THR A 42 -5.40 1.89 -11.01
CA THR A 42 -4.76 1.23 -12.15
C THR A 42 -5.51 1.55 -13.44
N SER A 43 -4.90 1.26 -14.59
CA SER A 43 -5.54 1.44 -15.90
C SER A 43 -6.78 0.57 -16.11
N ALA A 44 -6.88 -0.57 -15.41
CA ALA A 44 -8.06 -1.43 -15.41
C ALA A 44 -9.11 -1.02 -14.36
N GLY A 45 -8.84 0.03 -13.58
CA GLY A 45 -9.69 0.54 -12.51
C GLY A 45 -9.08 0.42 -11.12
N PRO A 46 -9.78 0.91 -10.07
CA PRO A 46 -9.28 0.87 -8.70
C PRO A 46 -9.20 -0.56 -8.15
N VAL A 47 -8.06 -0.93 -7.59
CA VAL A 47 -7.81 -2.22 -6.94
C VAL A 47 -7.85 -2.03 -5.43
N MET A 48 -8.81 -2.69 -4.76
CA MET A 48 -8.93 -2.67 -3.30
C MET A 48 -7.79 -3.46 -2.65
N GLY A 49 -7.20 -2.90 -1.59
CA GLY A 49 -6.11 -3.56 -0.87
C GLY A 49 -5.73 -2.87 0.44
N ILE A 50 -4.61 -3.32 1.00
CA ILE A 50 -3.98 -2.73 2.18
C ILE A 50 -2.64 -2.14 1.77
N LEU A 51 -2.41 -0.88 2.15
CA LEU A 51 -1.10 -0.22 2.13
C LEU A 51 -0.47 -0.34 3.52
N TYR A 52 0.67 -1.00 3.58
CA TYR A 52 1.52 -1.17 4.75
C TYR A 52 2.66 -0.16 4.72
N VAL A 53 2.94 0.43 5.88
CA VAL A 53 4.11 1.30 6.11
C VAL A 53 4.99 0.58 7.11
N SER A 54 6.18 0.17 6.71
CA SER A 54 7.19 -0.41 7.60
C SER A 54 8.35 0.55 7.80
N THR A 55 9.23 0.18 8.72
CA THR A 55 10.54 0.85 8.93
C THR A 55 11.48 0.76 7.72
N ALA A 56 11.17 -0.06 6.71
CA ALA A 56 12.04 -0.27 5.53
C ALA A 56 11.37 0.02 4.18
N LYS A 57 10.04 -0.07 4.08
CA LYS A 57 9.31 0.07 2.81
C LYS A 57 7.86 0.50 2.98
N LEU A 58 7.33 1.07 1.91
CA LEU A 58 5.89 1.07 1.62
C LEU A 58 5.56 -0.20 0.83
N ALA A 59 4.48 -0.89 1.20
CA ALA A 59 4.06 -2.10 0.52
C ALA A 59 2.55 -2.16 0.37
N PHE A 60 2.04 -2.39 -0.84
CA PHE A 60 0.62 -2.59 -1.11
C PHE A 60 0.36 -4.01 -1.58
N CYS A 61 -0.74 -4.60 -1.13
CA CYS A 61 -1.25 -5.86 -1.65
C CYS A 61 -2.76 -5.76 -1.86
N SER A 62 -3.26 -6.24 -3.00
CA SER A 62 -4.69 -6.38 -3.24
C SER A 62 -5.33 -7.36 -2.25
N ASP A 63 -6.61 -7.15 -1.93
CA ASP A 63 -7.33 -8.03 -1.00
C ASP A 63 -7.65 -9.40 -1.60
N ASN A 64 -7.84 -9.42 -2.92
CA ASN A 64 -8.13 -10.60 -3.71
C ASN A 64 -7.13 -10.68 -4.88
N PRO A 65 -6.83 -11.89 -5.37
CA PRO A 65 -6.05 -12.02 -6.59
C PRO A 65 -6.85 -11.45 -7.78
N LEU A 66 -6.13 -10.87 -8.73
CA LEU A 66 -6.66 -10.38 -9.99
C LEU A 66 -6.39 -11.39 -11.09
N SER A 67 -7.33 -11.54 -12.02
CA SER A 67 -7.17 -12.43 -13.15
C SER A 67 -6.36 -11.77 -14.27
N TYR A 68 -5.52 -12.55 -14.93
CA TYR A 68 -4.81 -12.16 -16.14
C TYR A 68 -4.71 -13.33 -17.12
N LYS A 69 -4.39 -13.04 -18.37
CA LYS A 69 -4.22 -14.04 -19.42
C LYS A 69 -2.74 -14.32 -19.66
N SER A 70 -2.34 -15.58 -19.55
CA SER A 70 -0.99 -16.07 -19.85
C SER A 70 -1.11 -17.28 -20.76
N GLY A 71 -0.53 -17.22 -21.97
CA GLY A 71 -0.57 -18.34 -22.93
C GLY A 71 -1.97 -18.87 -23.27
N GLY A 72 -3.01 -18.01 -23.22
CA GLY A 72 -4.41 -18.40 -23.45
C GLY A 72 -5.16 -18.93 -22.22
N GLN A 73 -4.47 -19.19 -21.10
CA GLN A 73 -5.08 -19.58 -19.83
C GLN A 73 -5.34 -18.37 -18.94
N THR A 74 -6.38 -18.46 -18.09
CA THR A 74 -6.63 -17.46 -17.04
C THR A 74 -5.85 -17.86 -15.79
N GLU A 75 -4.95 -16.99 -15.35
CA GLU A 75 -4.24 -17.12 -14.09
C GLU A 75 -4.70 -16.04 -13.11
N TRP A 76 -4.39 -16.22 -11.83
CA TRP A 76 -4.82 -15.34 -10.74
C TRP A 76 -3.62 -15.03 -9.85
N SER A 77 -3.33 -13.75 -9.63
CA SER A 77 -2.25 -13.32 -8.74
C SER A 77 -2.61 -12.06 -7.99
N TYR A 78 -2.06 -11.91 -6.79
CA TYR A 78 -2.21 -10.68 -6.02
C TYR A 78 -1.44 -9.54 -6.68
N TYR A 79 -2.07 -8.38 -6.79
CA TYR A 79 -1.39 -7.17 -7.24
C TYR A 79 -0.59 -6.60 -6.08
N LYS A 80 0.73 -6.54 -6.23
CA LYS A 80 1.65 -6.06 -5.19
C LYS A 80 2.48 -4.88 -5.69
N VAL A 81 2.71 -3.92 -4.81
CA VAL A 81 3.67 -2.82 -5.01
C VAL A 81 4.59 -2.79 -3.80
N VAL A 82 5.90 -2.66 -4.01
CA VAL A 82 6.90 -2.52 -2.96
C VAL A 82 7.82 -1.38 -3.31
N ILE A 83 7.93 -0.40 -2.40
CA ILE A 83 8.78 0.78 -2.57
C ILE A 83 9.65 0.88 -1.32
N PRO A 84 10.94 0.49 -1.39
CA PRO A 84 11.88 0.74 -0.31
C PRO A 84 11.92 2.23 0.04
N LEU A 85 12.04 2.58 1.33
CA LEU A 85 11.99 3.99 1.75
C LEU A 85 13.10 4.83 1.10
N HIS A 86 14.28 4.27 0.87
CA HIS A 86 15.37 4.96 0.16
C HIS A 86 15.08 5.20 -1.34
N GLN A 87 14.04 4.55 -1.89
CA GLN A 87 13.54 4.78 -3.25
C GLN A 87 12.28 5.66 -3.27
N LEU A 88 11.80 6.11 -2.11
CA LEU A 88 10.66 7.01 -2.02
C LEU A 88 11.10 8.44 -2.31
N LYS A 89 10.59 9.02 -3.40
CA LYS A 89 10.94 10.37 -3.85
C LYS A 89 9.98 11.43 -3.31
N ALA A 90 8.68 11.16 -3.35
CA ALA A 90 7.67 12.11 -2.91
C ALA A 90 6.39 11.41 -2.45
N VAL A 91 5.69 12.08 -1.52
CA VAL A 91 4.34 11.74 -1.06
C VAL A 91 3.51 13.02 -1.10
N ASN A 92 2.53 13.08 -2.00
CA ASN A 92 1.70 14.26 -2.23
C ASN A 92 0.22 13.94 -1.94
N PRO A 93 -0.28 14.30 -0.75
CA PRO A 93 -1.71 14.29 -0.46
C PRO A 93 -2.43 15.34 -1.34
N SER A 94 -3.56 14.96 -1.92
CA SER A 94 -4.41 15.87 -2.70
C SER A 94 -5.89 15.52 -2.59
N SER A 95 -6.75 16.43 -3.02
CA SER A 95 -8.20 16.22 -3.15
C SER A 95 -8.66 16.61 -4.56
N SER A 96 -9.74 15.97 -5.04
CA SER A 96 -10.34 16.30 -6.33
C SER A 96 -10.88 17.72 -6.32
N ARG A 97 -10.61 18.46 -7.39
CA ARG A 97 -11.16 19.81 -7.59
C ARG A 97 -12.67 19.80 -7.80
N ALA A 98 -13.19 18.72 -8.39
CA ALA A 98 -14.63 18.57 -8.65
C ALA A 98 -15.37 18.10 -7.39
N ASN A 99 -14.73 17.26 -6.57
CA ASN A 99 -15.30 16.72 -5.35
C ASN A 99 -14.26 16.67 -4.23
N PRO A 100 -14.23 17.65 -3.31
CA PRO A 100 -13.25 17.68 -2.21
C PRO A 100 -13.31 16.48 -1.25
N SER A 101 -14.40 15.69 -1.29
CA SER A 101 -14.54 14.45 -0.51
C SER A 101 -13.71 13.30 -1.10
N GLU A 102 -13.38 13.37 -2.39
CA GLU A 102 -12.47 12.44 -3.04
C GLU A 102 -11.03 12.87 -2.76
N LYS A 103 -10.39 12.14 -1.86
CA LYS A 103 -9.01 12.39 -1.45
C LYS A 103 -8.08 11.30 -2.00
N TYR A 104 -6.88 11.72 -2.38
CA TYR A 104 -5.84 10.90 -3.00
C TYR A 104 -4.50 11.13 -2.31
N ILE A 105 -3.62 10.14 -2.38
CA ILE A 105 -2.21 10.28 -2.01
C ILE A 105 -1.40 9.75 -3.19
N GLN A 106 -0.64 10.63 -3.83
CA GLN A 106 0.33 10.26 -4.85
C GLN A 106 1.63 9.86 -4.16
N VAL A 107 2.17 8.71 -4.53
CA VAL A 107 3.48 8.22 -4.13
C VAL A 107 4.35 8.12 -5.36
N ILE A 108 5.52 8.74 -5.33
CA ILE A 108 6.47 8.75 -6.45
C ILE A 108 7.77 8.11 -5.99
N SER A 109 8.30 7.17 -6.76
CA SER A 109 9.62 6.59 -6.54
C SER A 109 10.73 7.37 -7.26
N ILE A 110 11.99 7.13 -6.90
CA ILE A 110 13.15 7.82 -7.47
C ILE A 110 13.30 7.63 -8.99
N ASP A 111 12.80 6.51 -9.53
CA ASP A 111 12.75 6.20 -10.96
C ASP A 111 11.49 6.76 -11.66
N ASN A 112 10.71 7.57 -10.95
CA ASN A 112 9.49 8.26 -11.42
C ASN A 112 8.30 7.35 -11.71
N HIS A 113 8.23 6.14 -11.13
CA HIS A 113 6.95 5.43 -11.07
C HIS A 113 6.00 6.18 -10.13
N GLU A 114 4.76 6.35 -10.58
CA GLU A 114 3.71 7.02 -9.83
C GLU A 114 2.61 6.05 -9.41
N PHE A 115 2.28 6.06 -8.13
CA PHE A 115 1.21 5.26 -7.55
C PHE A 115 0.18 6.18 -6.90
N TRP A 116 -1.08 6.03 -7.31
CA TRP A 116 -2.18 6.84 -6.81
C TRP A 116 -3.06 6.01 -5.90
N PHE A 117 -3.00 6.29 -4.60
CA PHE A 117 -3.84 5.65 -3.61
C PHE A 117 -5.05 6.53 -3.26
N MET A 118 -6.20 5.90 -3.04
CA MET A 118 -7.46 6.61 -2.77
C MET A 118 -8.41 5.79 -1.90
N GLY A 119 -9.53 6.40 -1.49
CA GLY A 119 -10.60 5.70 -0.75
C GLY A 119 -10.14 5.14 0.61
N PHE A 120 -9.14 5.81 1.22
CA PHE A 120 -8.65 5.52 2.55
C PHE A 120 -9.78 5.62 3.58
N LEU A 121 -9.89 4.64 4.47
CA LEU A 121 -10.79 4.74 5.63
C LEU A 121 -10.38 5.86 6.59
N ASN A 122 -9.07 6.05 6.76
CA ASN A 122 -8.50 7.08 7.61
C ASN A 122 -7.43 7.85 6.81
N TYR A 123 -7.89 8.75 5.94
CA TYR A 123 -7.03 9.49 5.02
C TYR A 123 -5.99 10.34 5.74
N ASP A 124 -6.40 11.12 6.74
CA ASP A 124 -5.50 12.10 7.36
C ASP A 124 -4.36 11.39 8.13
N SER A 125 -4.66 10.25 8.78
CA SER A 125 -3.62 9.41 9.39
C SER A 125 -2.69 8.79 8.34
N ALA A 126 -3.23 8.28 7.22
CA ALA A 126 -2.42 7.71 6.14
C ALA A 126 -1.48 8.75 5.52
N ALA A 127 -1.99 9.95 5.24
CA ALA A 127 -1.20 11.04 4.70
C ALA A 127 -0.05 11.43 5.63
N SER A 128 -0.34 11.63 6.93
CA SER A 128 0.69 11.94 7.92
C SER A 128 1.75 10.85 8.00
N CYS A 129 1.34 9.58 8.14
CA CYS A 129 2.28 8.47 8.29
C CYS A 129 3.19 8.28 7.05
N LEU A 130 2.65 8.46 5.84
CA LEU A 130 3.44 8.37 4.61
C LEU A 130 4.40 9.56 4.46
N GLN A 131 4.00 10.75 4.89
CA GLN A 131 4.89 11.91 4.90
C GLN A 131 6.02 11.76 5.93
N ASP A 132 5.73 11.19 7.10
CA ASP A 132 6.74 10.87 8.11
C ASP A 132 7.73 9.82 7.58
N ALA A 133 7.23 8.81 6.86
CA ALA A 133 8.07 7.78 6.24
C ALA A 133 9.03 8.36 5.16
N LEU A 134 8.64 9.43 4.46
CA LEU A 134 9.51 10.16 3.53
C LEU A 134 10.61 10.95 4.25
N GLN A 135 10.34 11.45 5.47
CA GLN A 135 11.26 12.28 6.23
C GLN A 135 12.21 11.49 7.13
N SER A 136 11.89 10.23 7.42
CA SER A 136 12.71 9.37 8.27
C SER A 136 14.12 9.22 7.68
N PRO A 137 15.18 9.61 8.41
CA PRO A 137 16.54 9.42 7.94
C PRO A 137 16.75 7.92 7.70
N THR A 138 17.08 7.56 6.46
CA THR A 138 17.59 6.22 6.18
C THR A 138 18.87 6.10 6.98
N VAL A 139 18.85 5.39 8.11
CA VAL A 139 20.09 4.97 8.78
C VAL A 139 20.75 4.01 7.81
N GLN A 140 21.62 4.56 6.95
CA GLN A 140 22.54 3.78 6.17
C GLN A 140 23.51 3.18 7.17
N SER A 141 23.29 1.92 7.55
CA SER A 141 24.30 1.12 8.20
C SER A 141 25.46 0.98 7.22
N VAL A 142 26.53 1.71 7.50
CA VAL A 142 27.88 1.52 6.93
C VAL A 142 28.49 0.22 7.43
#